data_AF-A0A5N0EF01-F1
#
_entry.id   AF-A0A5N0EF01-F1
#
_cell.length_a   1.000
_cell.length_b   1.000
_cell.length_c   1.000
_cell.angle_alpha   90.00
_cell.angle_beta   90.00
_cell.angle_gamma   90.00
#
_symmetry.space_group_name_H-M   'P 1'
#
loop_
_entity.id
_entity.type
_entity.pdbx_description
1 polymer ?
#
loop_
_entity_poly.entity_id
_entity_poly.type
_entity_poly.pdbx_seq_one_letter_code
_entity_poly.pdbx_strand_id
1 'polypeptide(L)'
;MGVSVFIQNQIHEKIAEVAGYASNTLDDVISQAPAGSLTRGINRHADTMFNTTQLNLFIDEIASFVPGNDSERELFKVLRDAAESAIRQRGYLWFSGD
;
A
#
# COMPACT_ATOMS: atom_id res chain seq x y z
N MET A 1 5.61 -10.88 11.59
CA MET A 1 4.56 -11.17 10.61
C MET A 1 3.80 -9.89 10.41
N GLY A 2 4.11 -9.23 9.31
CA GLY A 2 3.68 -7.88 8.99
C GLY A 2 3.99 -7.60 7.53
N VAL A 3 3.34 -6.60 6.96
CA VAL A 3 3.48 -6.29 5.55
C VAL A 3 4.50 -5.17 5.37
N SER A 4 5.59 -5.49 4.65
CA SER A 4 6.60 -4.52 4.23
C SER A 4 6.22 -3.94 2.86
N VAL A 5 6.39 -2.64 2.66
CA VAL A 5 6.01 -1.96 1.42
C VAL A 5 7.25 -1.39 0.74
N PHE A 6 7.38 -1.68 -0.56
CA PHE A 6 8.51 -1.27 -1.38
C PHE A 6 8.03 -0.60 -2.66
N ILE A 7 8.80 0.39 -3.13
CA ILE A 7 8.63 1.00 -4.44
C ILE A 7 9.62 0.33 -5.41
N GLN A 8 9.12 -0.14 -6.55
CA GLN A 8 9.94 -0.71 -7.62
C GLN A 8 9.79 0.12 -8.91
N ASN A 9 10.82 0.14 -9.76
CA ASN A 9 10.69 0.66 -11.13
C ASN A 9 10.16 -0.41 -12.12
N GLN A 10 10.11 -0.05 -13.40
CA GLN A 10 9.68 -0.93 -14.50
C GLN A 10 10.49 -2.22 -14.66
N ILE A 11 11.73 -2.25 -14.17
CA ILE A 11 12.60 -3.43 -14.24
C ILE A 11 12.62 -4.23 -12.92
N HIS A 12 11.65 -3.97 -12.03
CA HIS A 12 11.52 -4.58 -10.70
C HIS A 12 12.71 -4.34 -9.75
N GLU A 13 13.51 -3.32 -10.01
CA GLU A 13 14.55 -2.89 -9.08
C GLU A 13 13.90 -2.15 -7.90
N LYS A 14 14.31 -2.49 -6.69
CA LYS A 14 13.83 -1.83 -5.47
C LYS A 14 14.43 -0.44 -5.38
N ILE A 15 13.59 0.59 -5.48
CA ILE A 15 14.02 1.98 -5.41
C ILE A 15 13.98 2.49 -3.97
N ALA A 16 12.93 2.13 -3.23
CA ALA A 16 12.78 2.56 -1.85
C ALA A 16 11.96 1.55 -1.05
N GLU A 17 12.25 1.51 0.25
CA GLU A 17 11.37 0.91 1.25
C GLU A 17 10.53 2.01 1.87
N VAL A 18 9.23 1.78 1.98
CA VAL A 18 8.30 2.67 2.65
C VAL A 18 8.38 2.34 4.12
N ALA A 19 8.99 3.24 4.89
CA ALA A 19 9.11 3.13 6.34
C ALA A 19 8.24 4.18 7.03
N GLY A 20 7.96 3.99 8.32
CA GLY A 20 7.28 4.99 9.15
C GLY A 20 5.78 4.79 9.34
N TYR A 21 5.20 3.71 8.83
CA TYR A 21 3.87 3.27 9.22
C TYR A 21 3.95 2.13 10.24
N ALA A 22 2.99 2.07 11.17
CA ALA A 22 2.89 0.95 12.09
C ALA A 22 2.37 -0.28 11.33
N SER A 23 3.19 -1.33 11.20
CA SER A 23 2.81 -2.57 10.48
C SER A 23 1.47 -3.13 10.94
N ASN A 24 1.21 -3.11 12.25
CA ASN A 24 -0.05 -3.58 12.82
C ASN A 24 -1.26 -2.77 12.31
N THR A 25 -1.09 -1.47 12.06
CA THR A 25 -2.16 -0.62 11.51
C THR A 25 -2.50 -1.00 10.08
N LEU A 26 -1.52 -1.40 9.27
CA LEU A 26 -1.77 -1.88 7.91
C LEU A 26 -2.56 -3.21 7.94
N ASP A 27 -2.21 -4.12 8.85
CA ASP A 27 -2.94 -5.38 9.01
C ASP A 27 -4.40 -5.17 9.45
N ASP A 28 -4.64 -4.22 10.35
CA ASP A 28 -5.99 -3.83 10.77
C ASP A 28 -6.79 -3.23 9.63
N VAL A 29 -6.18 -2.33 8.85
CA VAL A 29 -6.80 -1.73 7.65
C VAL A 29 -7.17 -2.80 6.62
N ILE A 30 -6.27 -3.75 6.32
CA ILE A 30 -6.56 -4.87 5.42
C ILE A 30 -7.71 -5.73 5.99
N SER A 31 -7.77 -5.92 7.32
CA SER A 31 -8.82 -6.69 8.01
C SER A 31 -10.19 -6.04 7.91
N GLN A 32 -10.24 -4.71 7.86
CA GLN A 32 -11.48 -3.93 7.86
C GLN A 32 -11.91 -3.49 6.45
N ALA A 33 -11.02 -3.59 5.47
CA ALA A 33 -11.29 -3.19 4.09
C ALA A 33 -12.49 -3.97 3.48
N PRO A 34 -13.36 -3.30 2.70
CA PRO A 34 -14.53 -3.91 2.07
C PRO A 34 -14.16 -5.12 1.19
N ALA A 35 -15.06 -6.10 1.09
CA ALA A 35 -14.89 -7.23 0.18
C ALA A 35 -14.82 -6.73 -1.28
N GLY A 36 -13.79 -7.16 -2.02
CA GLY A 36 -13.55 -6.75 -3.41
C GLY A 36 -12.74 -5.45 -3.58
N SER A 37 -12.35 -4.80 -2.49
CA SER A 37 -11.44 -3.66 -2.51
C SER A 37 -9.98 -4.10 -2.78
N LEU A 38 -9.15 -3.22 -3.37
CA LEU A 38 -7.74 -3.51 -3.62
C LEU A 38 -6.98 -3.68 -2.30
N THR A 39 -7.33 -2.90 -1.28
CA THR A 39 -6.74 -3.00 0.06
C THR A 39 -6.98 -4.38 0.66
N ARG A 40 -8.18 -4.96 0.47
CA ARG A 40 -8.49 -6.33 0.91
C ARG A 40 -7.73 -7.40 0.12
N GLY A 41 -7.29 -7.07 -1.10
CA GLY A 41 -6.48 -7.93 -1.94
C GLY A 41 -5.01 -8.04 -1.52
N ILE A 42 -4.54 -7.19 -0.60
CA ILE A 42 -3.18 -7.26 -0.07
C ILE A 42 -3.04 -8.51 0.81
N ASN A 43 -2.18 -9.43 0.37
CA ASN A 43 -1.93 -10.67 1.08
C ASN A 43 -0.89 -10.46 2.19
N ARG A 44 -1.20 -10.92 3.40
CA ARG A 44 -0.33 -10.80 4.58
C ARG A 44 0.79 -11.83 4.61
N HIS A 45 0.66 -12.89 3.83
CA HIS A 45 1.59 -14.02 3.80
C HIS A 45 2.09 -14.31 2.38
N ALA A 46 1.89 -13.35 1.47
CA ALA A 46 2.38 -13.46 0.10
C ALA A 46 2.67 -12.07 -0.48
N ASP A 47 3.38 -12.06 -1.60
CA ASP A 47 3.67 -10.85 -2.34
C ASP A 47 2.45 -10.37 -3.11
N THR A 48 2.10 -9.09 -2.93
CA THR A 48 1.07 -8.40 -3.70
C THR A 48 1.70 -7.20 -4.39
N MET A 49 1.49 -7.06 -5.69
CA MET A 49 2.09 -5.98 -6.48
C MET A 49 1.01 -5.20 -7.24
N PHE A 50 1.05 -3.88 -7.12
CA PHE A 50 0.17 -2.98 -7.84
C PHE A 50 0.94 -2.24 -8.94
N ASN A 51 0.45 -2.36 -10.16
CA ASN A 51 0.90 -1.56 -11.30
C ASN A 51 0.29 -0.15 -11.27
N THR A 52 0.75 0.73 -12.17
CA THR A 52 0.28 2.12 -12.24
C THR A 52 -1.26 2.25 -12.31
N THR A 53 -1.95 1.37 -13.05
CA THR A 53 -3.42 1.41 -13.14
C THR A 53 -4.07 1.06 -11.80
N GLN A 54 -3.60 -0.01 -11.17
CA GLN A 54 -4.07 -0.42 -9.84
C GLN A 54 -3.73 0.62 -8.77
N LEU A 55 -2.59 1.31 -8.89
CA LEU A 55 -2.20 2.37 -7.96
C LEU A 55 -3.11 3.59 -8.02
N ASN A 56 -3.58 3.98 -9.21
CA ASN A 56 -4.56 5.06 -9.32
C ASN A 56 -5.87 4.68 -8.61
N LEU A 57 -6.38 3.47 -8.85
CA LEU A 57 -7.57 2.95 -8.17
C LEU A 57 -7.36 2.84 -6.66
N PHE A 58 -6.17 2.42 -6.23
CA PHE A 58 -5.81 2.30 -4.83
C PHE A 58 -5.76 3.67 -4.14
N ILE A 59 -5.22 4.70 -4.79
CA ILE A 59 -5.22 6.08 -4.27
C ILE A 59 -6.64 6.60 -4.08
N ASP A 60 -7.53 6.37 -5.06
CA ASP A 60 -8.94 6.76 -4.96
C ASP A 60 -9.64 6.00 -3.83
N GLU A 61 -9.34 4.71 -3.68
CA GLU A 61 -9.88 3.87 -2.60
C GLU A 61 -9.46 4.36 -1.22
N ILE A 62 -8.17 4.57 -0.97
CA ILE A 62 -7.69 5.05 0.35
C ILE A 62 -8.16 6.48 0.64
N ALA A 63 -8.38 7.31 -0.38
CA ALA A 63 -8.96 8.64 -0.21
C ALA A 63 -10.43 8.60 0.22
N SER A 64 -11.13 7.49 -0.04
CA SER A 64 -12.51 7.28 0.40
C SER A 64 -12.62 6.74 1.83
N PHE A 65 -11.53 6.23 2.40
CA PHE A 65 -11.52 5.74 3.78
C PHE A 65 -11.53 6.89 4.79
N VAL A 66 -12.31 6.71 5.86
CA VAL A 66 -12.33 7.62 7.00
C VAL A 66 -11.41 7.04 8.07
N PRO A 67 -10.23 7.64 8.34
CA PRO A 67 -9.31 7.11 9.33
C PRO A 67 -9.94 7.18 10.74
N GLY A 68 -9.89 6.06 11.46
CA GLY A 68 -10.41 5.95 12.83
C GLY A 68 -9.45 6.48 13.90
N ASN A 69 -8.16 6.63 13.58
CA ASN A 69 -7.14 7.16 14.48
C ASN A 69 -5.98 7.84 13.69
N ASP A 70 -5.07 8.48 14.41
CA ASP A 70 -3.93 9.19 13.81
C ASP A 70 -2.94 8.24 13.10
N SER A 71 -2.80 6.99 13.59
CA SER A 71 -1.95 5.99 12.94
C SER A 71 -2.47 5.57 11.57
N GLU A 72 -3.79 5.39 11.42
CA GLU A 72 -4.44 5.11 10.14
C GLU A 72 -4.32 6.30 9.19
N ARG A 73 -4.46 7.53 9.71
CA ARG A 73 -4.26 8.75 8.92
C ARG A 73 -2.83 8.84 8.36
N GLU A 74 -1.83 8.61 9.21
CA GLU A 74 -0.42 8.57 8.79
C GLU A 74 -0.17 7.43 7.80
N LEU A 75 -0.72 6.23 8.05
CA LEU A 75 -0.63 5.10 7.12
C LEU A 75 -1.17 5.45 5.73
N PHE A 76 -2.40 5.99 5.64
CA PHE A 76 -2.99 6.34 4.34
C PHE A 76 -2.19 7.42 3.61
N LYS A 77 -1.64 8.39 4.35
CA LYS A 77 -0.75 9.41 3.78
C LYS A 77 0.53 8.79 3.23
N VAL A 78 1.20 7.94 4.01
CA VAL A 78 2.44 7.25 3.60
C VAL A 78 2.20 6.34 2.39
N LEU A 79 1.10 5.57 2.38
CA LEU A 79 0.73 4.71 1.25
C LEU A 79 0.40 5.53 -0.01
N ARG A 80 -0.29 6.65 0.14
CA ARG A 80 -0.57 7.57 -0.96
C ARG A 80 0.72 8.14 -1.54
N ASP A 81 1.62 8.65 -0.70
CA ASP A 81 2.88 9.24 -1.15
C ASP A 81 3.75 8.20 -1.86
N ALA A 82 3.75 6.95 -1.37
CA ALA A 82 4.44 5.84 -2.00
C ALA A 82 3.82 5.44 -3.35
N ALA A 83 2.49 5.37 -3.43
CA ALA A 83 1.77 5.08 -4.67
C ALA A 83 1.99 6.17 -5.72
N GLU A 84 1.90 7.45 -5.34
CA GLU A 84 2.20 8.58 -6.23
C GLU A 84 3.66 8.53 -6.73
N SER A 85 4.60 8.20 -5.86
CA SER A 85 6.02 8.06 -6.22
C SER A 85 6.24 6.91 -7.21
N ALA A 86 5.62 5.75 -6.98
CA ALA A 86 5.66 4.62 -7.90
C ALA A 86 5.05 4.98 -9.27
N ILE A 87 3.90 5.68 -9.30
CA ILE A 87 3.26 6.14 -10.53
C ILE A 87 4.18 7.08 -11.33
N ARG A 88 4.82 8.06 -10.66
CA ARG A 88 5.75 9.00 -11.33
C ARG A 88 6.93 8.29 -12.00
N GLN A 89 7.38 7.19 -11.41
CA GLN A 89 8.45 6.36 -11.95
C GLN A 89 7.95 5.28 -12.93
N ARG A 90 6.64 5.26 -13.23
CA ARG A 90 5.95 4.21 -14.00
C ARG A 90 6.23 2.80 -13.47
N GLY A 91 6.44 2.71 -12.17
CA GLY A 91 6.84 1.52 -11.46
C GLY A 91 5.67 0.81 -10.77
N TYR A 92 6.02 0.09 -9.71
CA TYR A 92 5.11 -0.75 -8.94
C TYR A 92 5.23 -0.44 -7.45
N LEU A 93 4.13 -0.62 -6.73
CA LEU A 93 4.15 -0.73 -5.27
C LEU A 93 4.03 -2.21 -4.91
N TRP A 94 4.98 -2.70 -4.15
CA TRP A 94 5.06 -4.09 -3.75
C TRP A 94 4.87 -4.22 -2.25
N PHE A 95 3.84 -4.97 -1.86
CA PHE A 95 3.54 -5.38 -0.50
C PHE A 95 4.10 -6.79 -0.32
N SER A 96 5.06 -6.96 0.58
CA SER A 96 5.64 -8.26 0.91
C SER A 96 5.19 -8.67 2.31
N GLY A 97 4.38 -9.72 2.37
CA GLY A 97 3.94 -10.32 3.62
C GLY A 97 4.93 -11.35 4.15
N ASP A 98 5.17 -11.31 5.46
CA ASP A 98 5.97 -12.26 6.25
C ASP A 98 5.09 -13.17 7.12
#